data_AF-A0A946EDV4-F1
#
_entry.id   AF-A0A946EDV4-F1
#
_cell.length_a   1.000
_cell.length_b   1.000
_cell.length_c   1.000
_cell.angle_alpha   90.00
_cell.angle_beta   90.00
_cell.angle_gamma   90.00
#
_symmetry.space_group_name_H-M   'P 1'
#
loop_
_entity.id
_entity.type
_entity.pdbx_description
1 polymer ?
#
loop_
_entity_poly.entity_id
_entity_poly.type
_entity_poly.pdbx_seq_one_letter_code
_entity_poly.pdbx_strand_id
1 'polypeptide(L)'
;MSVEGVVFDPLAAEFWHGDPQSGWSYNALGGTIALGLDENYAHVQPTGSYHYHGIPFGLLELAGWSDETHSPLVGYAADGFPIYALNGIIDGALATARASYQLKSGQRPGGDQPGGAYDGTFLKDFEYVEGAGNLDQCNGAWTVSAEFPSGTYAYFLTRDYPVIPRCFKGTPDDSFRFAQR
;
A
#
# COMPACT_ATOMS: atom_id res chain seq x y z
N MET A 1 5.69 -7.17 6.19
CA MET A 1 6.19 -8.37 5.47
C MET A 1 5.03 -9.35 5.30
N SER A 2 4.96 -10.08 4.19
CA SER A 2 3.94 -11.09 3.97
C SER A 2 4.15 -12.33 4.84
N VAL A 3 3.12 -13.16 4.98
CA VAL A 3 3.18 -14.43 5.74
C VAL A 3 4.16 -15.46 5.16
N GLU A 4 4.58 -15.28 3.92
CA GLU A 4 5.58 -16.11 3.22
C GLU A 4 6.98 -15.47 3.21
N GLY A 5 7.19 -14.35 3.90
CA GLY A 5 8.49 -13.70 4.05
C GLY A 5 8.87 -12.73 2.92
N VAL A 6 7.95 -12.44 2.00
CA VAL A 6 8.15 -11.45 0.92
C VAL A 6 7.78 -10.05 1.42
N VAL A 7 8.58 -9.04 1.07
CA VAL A 7 8.34 -7.67 1.53
C VAL A 7 7.26 -7.00 0.69
N PHE A 8 6.38 -6.24 1.34
CA PHE A 8 5.53 -5.24 0.68
C PHE A 8 6.31 -3.92 0.68
N ASP A 9 6.72 -3.45 -0.49
CA ASP A 9 7.39 -2.18 -0.65
C ASP A 9 6.41 -1.14 -1.20
N PRO A 10 5.92 -0.21 -0.37
CA PRO A 10 5.01 0.82 -0.85
C PRO A 10 5.70 1.78 -1.84
N LEU A 11 7.02 1.97 -1.75
CA LEU A 11 7.74 3.02 -2.47
C LEU A 11 8.50 2.46 -3.67
N ALA A 12 8.47 3.20 -4.78
CA ALA A 12 9.51 3.06 -5.79
C ALA A 12 10.76 3.82 -5.31
N ALA A 13 11.96 3.30 -5.60
CA ALA A 13 13.23 4.02 -5.41
C ALA A 13 13.50 5.02 -6.56
N GLU A 14 12.47 5.31 -7.35
CA GLU A 14 12.50 6.09 -8.57
C GLU A 14 11.97 7.48 -8.22
N PHE A 15 12.85 8.45 -8.33
CA PHE A 15 12.57 9.84 -8.01
C PHE A 15 12.65 10.71 -9.26
N TRP A 16 11.97 11.85 -9.24
CA TRP A 16 12.07 12.84 -10.30
C TRP A 16 13.52 13.26 -10.50
N HIS A 17 14.00 13.17 -11.75
CA HIS A 17 15.40 13.36 -12.14
C HIS A 17 16.42 12.49 -11.37
N GLY A 18 15.97 11.39 -10.75
CA GLY A 18 16.82 10.54 -9.92
C GLY A 18 17.27 11.20 -8.62
N ASP A 19 16.59 12.26 -8.16
CA ASP A 19 16.93 12.98 -6.93
C ASP A 19 15.97 12.63 -5.78
N PRO A 20 16.39 11.82 -4.79
CA PRO A 20 15.60 11.51 -3.61
C PRO A 20 15.26 12.75 -2.76
N GLN A 21 16.05 13.82 -2.86
CA GLN A 21 15.85 15.05 -2.09
C GLN A 21 14.76 15.96 -2.70
N SER A 22 14.37 15.73 -3.95
CA SER A 22 13.23 16.43 -4.59
C SER A 22 11.92 16.23 -3.83
N GLY A 23 11.82 15.12 -3.10
CA GLY A 23 10.58 14.65 -2.48
C GLY A 23 9.53 14.19 -3.48
N TRP A 24 9.84 14.03 -4.76
CA TRP A 24 8.92 13.55 -5.79
C TRP A 24 9.29 12.13 -6.21
N SER A 25 8.67 11.14 -5.56
CA SER A 25 8.81 9.73 -5.92
C SER A 25 7.69 9.28 -6.86
N TYR A 26 8.03 8.50 -7.87
CA TYR A 26 7.06 7.93 -8.81
C TYR A 26 6.14 6.93 -8.13
N ASN A 27 4.90 6.85 -8.62
CA ASN A 27 3.98 5.80 -8.26
C ASN A 27 4.36 4.50 -8.97
N ALA A 28 4.77 3.49 -8.21
CA ALA A 28 5.18 2.18 -8.72
C ALA A 28 4.13 1.54 -9.65
N LEU A 29 2.85 1.77 -9.36
CA LEU A 29 1.72 1.22 -10.12
C LEU A 29 1.06 2.26 -11.05
N GLY A 30 1.66 3.45 -11.19
CA GLY A 30 1.12 4.54 -12.01
C GLY A 30 1.43 4.43 -13.51
N GLY A 31 2.10 3.37 -13.96
CA GLY A 31 2.40 3.10 -15.37
C GLY A 31 3.43 4.03 -16.04
N THR A 32 3.94 5.04 -15.32
CA THR A 32 4.94 5.98 -15.86
C THR A 32 6.35 5.39 -15.87
N ILE A 33 6.66 4.51 -14.92
CA ILE A 33 7.96 3.82 -14.81
C ILE A 33 7.80 2.33 -15.13
N ALA A 34 8.74 1.78 -15.90
CA ALA A 34 8.76 0.38 -16.24
C ALA A 34 9.56 -0.41 -15.18
N LEU A 35 8.89 -0.79 -14.09
CA LEU A 35 9.51 -1.59 -13.02
C LEU A 35 9.66 -3.08 -13.36
N GLY A 36 9.04 -3.54 -14.46
CA GLY A 36 9.05 -4.96 -14.83
C GLY A 36 8.26 -5.82 -13.84
N LEU A 37 7.10 -5.34 -13.41
CA LEU A 37 6.21 -6.05 -12.49
C LEU A 37 5.66 -7.32 -13.14
N ASP A 38 5.55 -8.39 -12.35
CA ASP A 38 4.85 -9.61 -12.69
C ASP A 38 3.35 -9.54 -12.36
N GLU A 39 2.64 -10.66 -12.54
CA GLU A 39 1.20 -10.79 -12.27
C GLU A 39 0.81 -10.60 -10.79
N ASN A 40 1.79 -10.64 -9.88
CA ASN A 40 1.62 -10.39 -8.45
C ASN A 40 1.97 -8.95 -8.06
N TYR A 41 2.18 -8.07 -9.05
CA TYR A 41 2.64 -6.70 -8.85
C TYR A 41 3.98 -6.65 -8.11
N ALA A 42 4.86 -7.61 -8.36
CA ALA A 42 6.18 -7.72 -7.75
C ALA A 42 7.29 -7.77 -8.78
N HIS A 43 8.52 -7.57 -8.33
CA HIS A 43 9.71 -7.80 -9.15
C HIS A 43 10.92 -8.09 -8.25
N VAL A 44 12.04 -8.44 -8.89
CA VAL A 44 13.33 -8.61 -8.22
C VAL A 44 14.12 -7.30 -8.30
N GLN A 45 14.55 -6.74 -7.16
CA GLN A 45 15.48 -5.61 -7.14
C GLN A 45 16.91 -6.05 -7.51
N PRO A 46 17.83 -5.14 -7.90
CA PRO A 46 19.18 -5.49 -8.35
C PRO A 46 20.01 -6.35 -7.38
N THR A 47 19.68 -6.32 -6.09
CA THR A 47 20.32 -7.16 -5.05
C THR A 47 19.76 -8.59 -4.97
N GLY A 48 18.81 -8.96 -5.83
CA GLY A 48 18.21 -10.29 -5.89
C GLY A 48 16.98 -10.51 -5.00
N SER A 49 16.53 -9.51 -4.25
CA SER A 49 15.34 -9.64 -3.40
C SER A 49 14.06 -9.45 -4.21
N TYR A 50 13.08 -10.32 -4.01
CA TYR A 50 11.73 -10.21 -4.59
C TYR A 50 10.81 -9.48 -3.60
N HIS A 51 10.01 -8.52 -4.08
CA HIS A 51 9.09 -7.74 -3.25
C HIS A 51 7.84 -7.29 -4.03
N TYR A 52 6.73 -7.13 -3.31
CA TYR A 52 5.45 -6.66 -3.85
C TYR A 52 5.36 -5.13 -3.82
N HIS A 53 4.93 -4.53 -4.93
CA HIS A 53 4.41 -3.15 -4.98
C HIS A 53 2.88 -3.10 -4.96
N GLY A 54 2.20 -4.25 -5.08
CA GLY A 54 0.75 -4.33 -5.12
C GLY A 54 0.15 -5.54 -4.44
N ILE A 55 -1.05 -5.92 -4.88
CA ILE A 55 -1.80 -7.06 -4.34
C ILE A 55 -1.17 -8.37 -4.84
N PRO A 56 -0.74 -9.28 -3.94
CA PRO A 56 -0.11 -10.53 -4.33
C PRO A 56 -1.19 -11.56 -4.72
N PHE A 57 -1.73 -11.45 -5.94
CA PHE A 57 -2.88 -12.27 -6.35
C PHE A 57 -2.65 -13.78 -6.28
N GLY A 58 -1.44 -14.26 -6.59
CA GLY A 58 -1.08 -15.67 -6.43
C GLY A 58 -1.10 -16.13 -4.96
N LEU A 59 -0.65 -15.29 -4.02
CA LEU A 59 -0.80 -15.58 -2.59
C LEU A 59 -2.28 -15.62 -2.19
N LEU A 60 -3.08 -14.68 -2.69
CA LEU A 60 -4.53 -14.65 -2.41
C LEU A 60 -5.25 -15.90 -2.95
N GLU A 61 -4.91 -16.34 -4.16
CA GLU A 61 -5.44 -17.57 -4.75
C GLU A 61 -5.08 -18.79 -3.90
N LEU A 62 -3.80 -18.94 -3.52
CA LEU A 62 -3.35 -20.03 -2.67
C LEU A 62 -4.00 -20.02 -1.28
N ALA A 63 -4.32 -18.83 -0.76
CA ALA A 63 -4.99 -18.64 0.50
C ALA A 63 -6.52 -18.78 0.42
N GLY A 64 -7.08 -19.08 -0.76
CA GLY A 64 -8.52 -19.28 -0.95
C GLY A 64 -9.34 -18.00 -0.83
N TRP A 65 -8.80 -16.87 -1.25
CA TRP A 65 -9.51 -15.58 -1.24
C TRP A 65 -10.78 -15.63 -2.09
N SER A 66 -11.83 -14.97 -1.59
CA SER A 66 -13.08 -14.69 -2.28
C SER A 66 -13.51 -13.27 -1.98
N ASP A 67 -14.19 -12.63 -2.92
CA ASP A 67 -14.79 -11.32 -2.72
C ASP A 67 -16.02 -11.36 -1.79
N GLU A 68 -16.54 -12.56 -1.49
CA GLU A 68 -17.68 -12.81 -0.60
C GLU A 68 -17.27 -13.07 0.86
N THR A 69 -15.97 -13.08 1.17
CA THR A 69 -15.46 -13.39 2.51
C THR A 69 -14.47 -12.34 3.02
N HIS A 70 -14.25 -12.35 4.35
CA HIS A 70 -13.12 -11.62 4.93
C HIS A 70 -11.83 -12.18 4.32
N SER A 71 -10.94 -11.30 3.88
CA SER A 71 -9.73 -11.74 3.20
C SER A 71 -8.78 -12.47 4.15
N PRO A 72 -7.93 -13.36 3.63
CA PRO A 72 -6.93 -14.04 4.43
C PRO A 72 -5.88 -13.06 4.95
N LEU A 73 -5.29 -13.38 6.10
CA LEU A 73 -4.15 -12.66 6.63
C LEU A 73 -2.98 -12.80 5.65
N VAL A 74 -2.53 -11.69 5.07
CA VAL A 74 -1.44 -11.70 4.08
C VAL A 74 -0.11 -11.29 4.67
N GLY A 75 -0.08 -10.67 5.85
CA GLY A 75 1.18 -10.27 6.49
C GLY A 75 1.01 -9.50 7.78
N TYR A 76 2.13 -8.99 8.29
CA TYR A 76 2.19 -8.08 9.43
C TYR A 76 2.99 -6.84 9.09
N ALA A 77 2.53 -5.70 9.60
CA ALA A 77 3.25 -4.44 9.58
C ALA A 77 4.33 -4.41 10.69
N ALA A 78 5.29 -3.51 10.57
CA ALA A 78 6.40 -3.38 11.51
C ALA A 78 5.97 -2.97 12.93
N ASP A 79 4.78 -2.42 13.09
CA ASP A 79 4.16 -2.09 14.39
C ASP A 79 3.28 -3.23 14.94
N GLY A 80 3.33 -4.41 14.31
CA GLY A 80 2.71 -5.65 14.81
C GLY A 80 1.25 -5.85 14.40
N PHE A 81 0.61 -4.88 13.73
CA PHE A 81 -0.76 -5.06 13.25
C PHE A 81 -0.82 -5.94 11.99
N PRO A 82 -1.88 -6.75 11.85
CA PRO A 82 -2.08 -7.59 10.67
C PRO A 82 -2.34 -6.74 9.41
N ILE A 83 -2.00 -7.33 8.27
CA ILE A 83 -2.31 -6.83 6.94
C ILE A 83 -3.22 -7.85 6.27
N TYR A 84 -4.42 -7.42 5.88
CA TYR A 84 -5.34 -8.16 5.04
C TYR A 84 -5.36 -7.54 3.63
N ALA A 85 -5.85 -8.27 2.63
CA ALA A 85 -6.12 -7.68 1.32
C ALA A 85 -7.60 -7.32 1.18
N LEU A 86 -7.97 -6.41 0.29
CA LEU A 86 -9.28 -6.23 -0.36
C LEU A 86 -10.59 -6.19 0.46
N ASN A 87 -10.87 -7.11 1.39
CA ASN A 87 -12.11 -7.16 2.16
C ASN A 87 -11.85 -7.40 3.66
N GLY A 88 -12.66 -6.77 4.51
CA GLY A 88 -12.70 -7.02 5.95
C GLY A 88 -14.09 -6.78 6.53
N ILE A 89 -14.26 -7.05 7.83
CA ILE A 89 -15.46 -6.58 8.56
C ILE A 89 -15.19 -5.15 9.00
N ILE A 90 -15.63 -4.18 8.20
CA ILE A 90 -15.42 -2.75 8.43
C ILE A 90 -16.77 -2.15 8.81
N ASP A 91 -16.82 -1.38 9.90
CA ASP A 91 -18.06 -0.82 10.45
C ASP A 91 -19.16 -1.88 10.72
N GLY A 92 -18.73 -3.10 11.10
CA GLY A 92 -19.61 -4.19 11.50
C GLY A 92 -20.18 -5.05 10.37
N ALA A 93 -19.81 -4.79 9.11
CA ALA A 93 -20.24 -5.57 7.97
C ALA A 93 -19.07 -5.94 7.06
N LEU A 94 -19.21 -7.03 6.30
CA LEU A 94 -18.24 -7.34 5.25
C LEU A 94 -18.27 -6.22 4.21
N ALA A 95 -17.10 -5.64 3.94
CA ALA A 95 -16.94 -4.57 2.97
C ALA A 95 -15.60 -4.67 2.26
N THR A 96 -15.59 -4.24 1.00
CA THR A 96 -14.34 -3.96 0.29
C THR A 96 -13.64 -2.78 0.92
N ALA A 97 -12.37 -2.97 1.26
CA ALA A 97 -11.46 -1.96 1.75
C ALA A 97 -11.17 -0.94 0.65
N ARG A 98 -11.51 0.32 0.93
CA ARG A 98 -11.34 1.46 0.02
C ARG A 98 -10.55 2.53 0.72
N ALA A 99 -9.40 2.86 0.15
CA ALA A 99 -8.56 3.95 0.59
C ALA A 99 -9.34 5.28 0.59
N SER A 100 -9.06 6.11 1.57
CA SER A 100 -9.60 7.47 1.65
C SER A 100 -8.64 8.47 0.99
N TYR A 101 -8.12 8.13 -0.19
CA TYR A 101 -7.20 8.97 -0.96
C TYR A 101 -7.76 9.28 -2.34
N GLN A 102 -7.50 10.47 -2.83
CA GLN A 102 -7.96 10.94 -4.14
C GLN A 102 -6.85 11.67 -4.87
N LEU A 103 -6.97 11.71 -6.19
CA LEU A 103 -6.09 12.52 -7.02
C LEU A 103 -6.40 14.00 -6.78
N LYS A 104 -5.37 14.80 -6.51
CA LYS A 104 -5.50 16.25 -6.42
C LYS A 104 -6.01 16.82 -7.73
N SER A 105 -6.75 17.93 -7.64
CA SER A 105 -7.13 18.70 -8.83
C SER A 105 -6.08 19.77 -9.16
N GLY A 106 -5.99 20.18 -10.42
CA GLY A 106 -5.12 21.29 -10.84
C GLY A 106 -3.75 20.85 -11.35
N GLN A 107 -2.73 21.66 -11.08
CA GLN A 107 -1.38 21.53 -11.65
C GLN A 107 -0.34 21.40 -10.54
N ARG A 108 0.67 20.58 -10.79
CA ARG A 108 1.90 20.51 -10.00
C ARG A 108 2.69 21.82 -10.09
N PRO A 109 3.59 22.11 -9.14
CA PRO A 109 4.24 23.43 -9.02
C PRO A 109 5.04 23.88 -10.24
N GLY A 110 5.66 22.95 -10.99
CA GLY A 110 6.57 23.29 -12.10
C GLY A 110 7.86 23.97 -11.63
N GLY A 111 8.65 24.48 -12.57
CA GLY A 111 9.92 25.15 -12.28
C GLY A 111 11.02 24.16 -11.88
N ASP A 112 11.47 24.24 -10.64
CA ASP A 112 12.42 23.33 -10.01
C ASP A 112 11.76 22.05 -9.47
N GLN A 113 10.48 21.83 -9.79
CA GLN A 113 9.68 20.66 -9.46
C GLN A 113 8.94 20.14 -10.71
N PRO A 114 8.38 18.92 -10.67
CA PRO A 114 7.52 18.43 -11.74
C PRO A 114 6.38 19.43 -12.04
N GLY A 115 6.17 19.72 -13.32
CA GLY A 115 5.00 20.45 -13.80
C GLY A 115 3.94 19.53 -14.40
N GLY A 116 2.84 20.10 -14.88
CA GLY A 116 1.73 19.35 -15.48
C GLY A 116 0.63 19.01 -14.47
N ALA A 117 -0.42 18.34 -14.93
CA ALA A 117 -1.56 18.01 -14.08
C ALA A 117 -1.15 17.00 -12.99
N TYR A 118 -1.86 17.04 -11.87
CA TYR A 118 -1.88 15.89 -10.96
C TYR A 118 -2.57 14.74 -11.70
N ASP A 119 -1.81 13.73 -12.09
CA ASP A 119 -2.25 12.62 -12.95
C ASP A 119 -1.95 11.24 -12.34
N GLY A 120 -1.36 11.21 -11.15
CA GLY A 120 -1.05 9.99 -10.42
C GLY A 120 0.33 9.43 -10.76
N THR A 121 1.11 10.14 -11.58
CA THR A 121 2.51 9.81 -11.87
C THR A 121 3.34 9.81 -10.60
N PHE A 122 3.09 10.73 -9.67
CA PHE A 122 3.82 10.83 -8.41
C PHE A 122 2.93 10.50 -7.22
N LEU A 123 3.53 9.95 -6.15
CA LEU A 123 2.79 9.70 -4.89
C LEU A 123 2.19 11.00 -4.32
N LYS A 124 2.89 12.13 -4.51
CA LYS A 124 2.46 13.47 -4.10
C LYS A 124 1.24 14.00 -4.87
N ASP A 125 0.82 13.34 -5.94
CA ASP A 125 -0.37 13.72 -6.67
C ASP A 125 -1.65 13.37 -5.93
N PHE A 126 -1.56 12.51 -4.92
CA PHE A 126 -2.70 12.11 -4.11
C PHE A 126 -2.77 12.89 -2.80
N GLU A 127 -3.98 13.04 -2.27
CA GLU A 127 -4.24 13.57 -0.94
C GLU A 127 -5.22 12.67 -0.17
N TYR A 128 -5.04 12.63 1.15
CA TYR A 128 -6.00 11.99 2.03
C TYR A 128 -7.24 12.89 2.17
N VAL A 129 -8.41 12.28 1.99
CA VAL A 129 -9.73 12.91 2.15
C VAL A 129 -10.54 12.03 3.09
N GLU A 130 -10.70 12.48 4.34
CA GLU A 130 -11.46 11.74 5.36
C GLU A 130 -12.86 11.37 4.85
N GLY A 131 -13.23 10.10 4.98
CA GLY A 131 -14.53 9.59 4.55
C GLY A 131 -14.70 9.40 3.03
N ALA A 132 -13.67 9.64 2.21
CA ALA A 132 -13.71 9.29 0.78
C ALA A 132 -13.78 7.76 0.56
N GLY A 133 -13.16 7.01 1.45
CA GLY A 133 -13.23 5.55 1.53
C GLY A 133 -13.77 5.10 2.90
N ASN A 134 -13.43 3.88 3.28
CA ASN A 134 -13.77 3.31 4.59
C ASN A 134 -12.53 2.97 5.43
N LEU A 135 -11.36 3.46 5.01
CA LEU A 135 -10.09 3.30 5.71
C LEU A 135 -9.56 4.65 6.21
N ASP A 136 -8.78 4.63 7.27
CA ASP A 136 -8.09 5.80 7.79
C ASP A 136 -6.87 6.19 6.93
N GLN A 137 -6.16 7.26 7.33
CA GLN A 137 -5.01 7.78 6.61
C GLN A 137 -3.85 6.78 6.42
N CYS A 138 -3.77 5.74 7.26
CA CYS A 138 -2.77 4.68 7.13
C CYS A 138 -3.27 3.47 6.36
N ASN A 139 -4.42 3.59 5.69
CA ASN A 139 -5.06 2.51 4.95
C ASN A 139 -5.48 1.34 5.86
N GLY A 140 -5.94 1.65 7.08
CA GLY A 140 -6.43 0.64 8.01
C GLY A 140 -7.77 0.97 8.64
N ALA A 141 -8.34 -0.03 9.30
CA ALA A 141 -9.61 0.04 10.01
C ALA A 141 -9.62 -0.98 11.17
N TRP A 142 -10.53 -0.78 12.12
CA TRP A 142 -10.85 -1.82 13.10
C TRP A 142 -11.68 -2.90 12.42
N THR A 143 -11.29 -4.16 12.61
CA THR A 143 -11.95 -5.33 12.02
C THR A 143 -12.00 -6.48 13.00
N VAL A 144 -12.88 -7.44 12.74
CA VAL A 144 -12.88 -8.77 13.37
C VAL A 144 -12.54 -9.80 12.30
N SER A 145 -11.75 -10.80 12.68
CA SER A 145 -11.33 -11.88 11.79
C SER A 145 -11.28 -13.21 12.55
N ALA A 146 -10.96 -14.29 11.84
CA ALA A 146 -10.78 -15.60 12.47
C ALA A 146 -9.60 -15.59 13.46
N GLU A 147 -8.52 -14.88 13.14
CA GLU A 147 -7.34 -14.77 14.00
C GLU A 147 -7.56 -13.81 15.17
N PHE A 148 -8.40 -12.79 14.98
CA PHE A 148 -8.68 -11.74 15.97
C PHE A 148 -10.19 -11.62 16.23
N PRO A 149 -10.81 -12.61 16.90
CA PRO A 149 -12.26 -12.64 17.12
C PRO A 149 -12.75 -11.56 18.11
N SER A 150 -11.86 -11.05 18.97
CA SER A 150 -12.15 -9.89 19.83
C SER A 150 -11.94 -8.54 19.14
N GLY A 151 -11.55 -8.56 17.86
CA GLY A 151 -11.23 -7.39 17.06
C GLY A 151 -9.78 -6.93 17.21
N THR A 152 -9.29 -6.29 16.16
CA THR A 152 -7.98 -5.63 16.12
C THR A 152 -8.01 -4.50 15.11
N TYR A 153 -7.05 -3.58 15.20
CA TYR A 153 -6.76 -2.69 14.07
C TYR A 153 -5.99 -3.48 13.03
N ALA A 154 -6.36 -3.34 11.76
CA ALA A 154 -5.66 -3.99 10.66
C ALA A 154 -5.45 -3.00 9.52
N TYR A 155 -4.35 -3.20 8.80
CA TYR A 155 -4.15 -2.56 7.51
C TYR A 155 -4.77 -3.38 6.39
N PHE A 156 -5.15 -2.70 5.32
CA PHE A 156 -5.68 -3.33 4.12
C PHE A 156 -4.84 -2.96 2.90
N LEU A 157 -4.58 -3.95 2.05
CA LEU A 157 -4.20 -3.69 0.66
C LEU A 157 -5.46 -3.30 -0.12
N THR A 158 -5.37 -2.29 -0.97
CA THR A 158 -6.51 -1.76 -1.74
C THR A 158 -6.26 -1.84 -3.24
N ARG A 159 -7.31 -1.83 -4.06
CA ARG A 159 -7.15 -1.81 -5.53
C ARG A 159 -6.58 -0.48 -6.02
N ASP A 160 -7.04 0.59 -5.40
CA ASP A 160 -6.65 1.96 -5.74
C ASP A 160 -5.60 2.49 -4.76
N TYR A 161 -5.00 3.62 -5.12
CA TYR A 161 -3.97 4.27 -4.32
C TYR A 161 -4.49 4.64 -2.90
N PRO A 162 -3.68 4.45 -1.85
CA PRO A 162 -2.43 3.69 -1.84
C PRO A 162 -2.69 2.18 -1.76
N VAL A 163 -2.16 1.40 -2.70
CA VAL A 163 -2.34 -0.08 -2.72
C VAL A 163 -1.73 -0.75 -1.49
N ILE A 164 -0.54 -0.30 -1.06
CA ILE A 164 0.14 -0.73 0.17
C ILE A 164 0.08 0.42 1.19
N PRO A 165 -0.23 0.15 2.47
CA PRO A 165 -0.21 1.13 3.57
C PRO A 165 1.03 2.02 3.61
N ARG A 166 0.84 3.29 3.95
CA ARG A 166 1.87 4.35 3.87
C ARG A 166 2.36 4.86 5.22
N CYS A 167 1.69 4.51 6.30
CA CYS A 167 2.09 4.86 7.65
C CYS A 167 1.72 3.77 8.65
N PHE A 168 2.27 3.90 9.86
CA PHE A 168 1.97 3.04 10.98
C PHE A 168 1.01 3.72 11.95
N LYS A 169 0.09 2.94 12.49
CA LYS A 169 -0.87 3.29 13.54
C LYS A 169 -0.19 3.24 14.90
N GLY A 170 0.64 2.22 15.11
CA GLY A 170 1.46 2.03 16.29
C GLY A 170 2.89 2.54 16.11
N THR A 171 3.74 2.13 17.04
CA THR A 171 5.19 2.37 16.96
C THR A 171 5.85 1.14 16.33
N PRO A 172 6.53 1.28 15.17
CA PRO A 172 7.29 0.19 14.58
C PRO A 172 8.39 -0.30 15.50
N ASP A 173 8.64 -1.60 15.51
CA ASP A 173 9.79 -2.16 16.20
C ASP A 173 11.10 -1.77 15.51
N ASP A 174 12.12 -1.44 16.30
CA ASP A 174 13.42 -0.98 15.79
C ASP A 174 14.13 -2.01 14.89
N SER A 175 13.81 -3.31 15.02
CA SER A 175 14.35 -4.35 14.15
C SER A 175 13.93 -4.22 12.67
N PHE A 176 12.88 -3.45 12.38
CA PHE A 176 12.43 -3.13 11.01
C PHE A 176 13.07 -1.85 10.46
N ARG A 177 13.95 -1.19 11.21
CA ARG A 177 14.75 -0.08 10.69
C ARG A 177 15.85 -0.63 9.78
N PHE A 178 15.55 -0.73 8.50
CA PHE A 178 16.61 -0.80 7.49
C PHE A 178 17.37 0.53 7.55
N ALA A 179 18.70 0.48 7.69
CA ALA A 179 19.54 1.67 7.64
C ALA A 179 19.11 2.53 6.44
N GLN A 180 18.91 3.83 6.67
CA GLN A 180 18.41 4.79 5.68
C GLN A 180 19.03 4.49 4.31
N ARG A 181 18.18 4.07 3.35
CA ARG A 181 18.57 3.98 1.94
C ARG A 181 18.88 5.38 1.41
#